data_AF-F4GQ82-F1
#
_entry.id   AF-F4GQ82-F1
#
_cell.length_a   1.000
_cell.length_b   1.000
_cell.length_c   1.000
_cell.angle_alpha   90.00
_cell.angle_beta   90.00
_cell.angle_gamma   90.00
#
_symmetry.space_group_name_H-M   'P 1'
#
loop_
_entity.id
_entity.type
_entity.pdbx_description
1 polymer ?
#
loop_
_entity_poly.entity_id
_entity_poly.type
_entity_poly.pdbx_seq_one_letter_code
_entity_poly.pdbx_strand_id
1 'polypeptide(L)'
;MSQAQSLQKKLRKGGLIDLPAASREEAVNTARQAGMTAFVVDCDRARSRSAVLRAVVKAVDFPEYFGGNLDALYDCLCDTVLDHKQGLFLWFHNLHSGDPALTEDSKAILQVCDDAVEFAANNERCLAYAVVHAGKHPDPEPGVEPTPYSGGAEA
;
A
#
# COMPACT_ATOMS: atom_id res chain seq x y z
N MET A 1 2.02 -11.40 -25.76
CA MET A 1 1.01 -11.29 -24.70
C MET A 1 0.94 -9.83 -24.29
N SER A 2 -0.23 -9.21 -24.37
CA SER A 2 -0.38 -7.77 -24.12
C SER A 2 -0.16 -7.43 -22.64
N GLN A 3 0.40 -6.25 -22.35
CA GLN A 3 0.70 -5.77 -20.99
C GLN A 3 -0.52 -5.89 -20.05
N ALA A 4 -1.71 -5.60 -20.58
CA ALA A 4 -3.00 -5.74 -19.91
C ALA A 4 -3.30 -7.16 -19.39
N GLN A 5 -2.95 -8.22 -20.14
CA GLN A 5 -3.18 -9.60 -19.69
C GLN A 5 -2.28 -9.96 -18.51
N SER A 6 -1.04 -9.50 -18.53
CA SER A 6 -0.10 -9.71 -17.42
C SER A 6 -0.57 -8.98 -16.16
N LEU A 7 -1.07 -7.74 -16.31
CA LEU A 7 -1.60 -6.95 -15.20
C LEU A 7 -2.86 -7.58 -14.61
N GLN A 8 -3.82 -7.99 -15.44
CA GLN A 8 -5.02 -8.70 -15.01
C GLN A 8 -4.67 -9.96 -14.21
N LYS A 9 -3.66 -10.72 -14.63
CA LYS A 9 -3.21 -11.92 -13.92
C LYS A 9 -2.60 -11.60 -12.55
N LYS A 10 -1.86 -10.49 -12.43
CA LYS A 10 -1.34 -10.00 -11.13
C LYS A 10 -2.47 -9.53 -10.22
N LEU A 11 -3.45 -8.80 -10.73
CA LEU A 11 -4.64 -8.35 -9.98
C LEU A 11 -5.44 -9.54 -9.42
N ARG A 12 -5.63 -10.60 -10.23
CA ARG A 12 -6.30 -11.83 -9.78
C ARG A 12 -5.46 -12.68 -8.83
N LYS A 13 -4.13 -12.59 -8.88
CA LYS A 13 -3.26 -13.24 -7.90
C LYS A 13 -3.36 -12.56 -6.53
N GLY A 14 -3.62 -11.26 -6.53
CA GLY A 14 -3.54 -10.42 -5.34
C GLY A 14 -2.10 -10.08 -4.96
N GLY A 15 -1.95 -9.20 -3.97
CA GLY A 15 -0.65 -8.78 -3.45
C GLY A 15 -0.18 -7.40 -3.94
N LEU A 16 1.06 -7.07 -3.57
CA LEU A 16 1.77 -5.88 -4.04
C LEU A 16 2.11 -5.99 -5.54
N ILE A 17 1.68 -5.00 -6.31
CA ILE A 17 1.98 -4.86 -7.73
C ILE A 17 2.81 -3.60 -7.93
N ASP A 18 4.08 -3.79 -8.33
CA ASP A 18 4.93 -2.68 -8.74
C ASP A 18 4.47 -2.15 -10.11
N LEU A 19 3.96 -0.91 -10.13
CA LEU A 19 3.48 -0.23 -11.32
C LEU A 19 3.95 1.23 -11.32
N PRO A 20 4.40 1.75 -12.46
CA PRO A 20 4.80 3.15 -12.57
C PRO A 20 3.57 4.06 -12.46
N ALA A 21 3.78 5.28 -11.97
CA ALA A 21 2.74 6.30 -11.84
C ALA A 21 1.90 6.51 -13.12
N ALA A 22 2.56 6.42 -14.28
CA ALA A 22 1.95 6.58 -15.60
C ALA A 22 0.93 5.47 -15.94
N SER A 23 1.03 4.29 -15.33
CA SER A 23 0.12 3.16 -15.56
C SER A 23 -1.10 3.17 -14.64
N ARG A 24 -1.30 4.22 -13.83
CA ARG A 24 -2.45 4.34 -12.92
C ARG A 24 -3.78 4.13 -13.64
N GLU A 25 -4.00 4.85 -14.73
CA GLU A 25 -5.26 4.79 -15.48
C GLU A 25 -5.47 3.40 -16.10
N GLU A 26 -4.41 2.82 -16.66
CA GLU A 26 -4.46 1.47 -17.23
C GLU A 26 -4.76 0.42 -16.17
N ALA A 27 -4.17 0.54 -14.97
CA ALA A 27 -4.37 -0.39 -13.87
C ALA A 27 -5.80 -0.31 -13.30
N VAL A 28 -6.30 0.90 -13.06
CA VAL A 28 -7.68 1.11 -12.62
C VAL A 28 -8.67 0.59 -13.66
N ASN A 29 -8.42 0.86 -14.94
CA ASN A 29 -9.29 0.37 -16.02
C ASN A 29 -9.24 -1.16 -16.11
N THR A 30 -8.05 -1.76 -16.03
CA THR A 30 -7.89 -3.23 -16.04
C THR A 30 -8.56 -3.90 -14.84
N ALA A 31 -8.45 -3.32 -13.64
CA ALA A 31 -9.14 -3.81 -12.45
C ALA A 31 -10.66 -3.75 -12.62
N ARG A 32 -11.19 -2.64 -13.12
CA ARG A 32 -12.63 -2.50 -13.41
C ARG A 32 -13.10 -3.46 -14.50
N GLN A 33 -12.31 -3.68 -15.55
CA GLN A 33 -12.61 -4.68 -16.59
C GLN A 33 -12.58 -6.12 -16.05
N ALA A 34 -11.78 -6.38 -15.01
CA ALA A 34 -11.78 -7.65 -14.30
C ALA A 34 -12.95 -7.77 -13.30
N GLY A 35 -13.78 -6.73 -13.15
CA GLY A 35 -14.87 -6.67 -12.18
C GLY A 35 -14.45 -6.22 -10.77
N MET A 36 -13.18 -5.89 -10.57
CA MET A 36 -12.67 -5.49 -9.26
C MET A 36 -12.97 -4.00 -8.99
N THR A 37 -13.22 -3.69 -7.73
CA THR A 37 -13.39 -2.30 -7.28
C THR A 37 -12.02 -1.65 -7.13
N ALA A 38 -11.75 -0.60 -7.88
CA ALA A 38 -10.47 0.11 -7.87
C ALA A 38 -10.57 1.47 -7.18
N PHE A 39 -9.77 1.67 -6.13
CA PHE A 39 -9.67 2.91 -5.35
C PHE A 39 -8.28 3.54 -5.47
N VAL A 40 -8.22 4.86 -5.50
CA VAL A 40 -6.95 5.60 -5.58
C VAL A 40 -6.74 6.38 -4.29
N VAL A 41 -5.67 6.02 -3.58
CA VAL A 41 -5.22 6.63 -2.34
C VAL A 41 -4.12 7.64 -2.67
N ASP A 42 -4.40 8.93 -2.42
CA ASP A 42 -3.45 10.01 -2.67
C ASP A 42 -2.66 10.34 -1.40
N CYS A 43 -1.39 9.92 -1.36
CA CYS A 43 -0.49 10.09 -0.21
C CYS A 43 0.46 11.28 -0.36
N ASP A 44 0.23 12.18 -1.33
CA ASP A 44 1.11 13.33 -1.62
C ASP A 44 1.39 14.21 -0.38
N ARG A 45 0.38 14.41 0.47
CA ARG A 45 0.50 15.20 1.71
C ARG A 45 0.70 14.35 2.95
N ALA A 46 0.79 13.03 2.80
CA ALA A 46 0.85 12.11 3.91
C ALA A 46 2.28 11.95 4.43
N ARG A 47 2.68 12.83 5.37
CA ARG A 47 3.99 12.82 6.03
C ARG A 47 4.02 12.10 7.39
N SER A 48 2.97 11.35 7.72
CA SER A 48 2.87 10.57 8.97
C SER A 48 1.91 9.41 8.79
N ARG A 49 2.04 8.34 9.59
CA ARG A 49 1.12 7.19 9.60
C ARG A 49 -0.35 7.60 9.57
N SER A 50 -0.77 8.47 10.49
CA SER A 50 -2.15 8.92 10.58
C SER A 50 -2.62 9.66 9.33
N ALA A 51 -1.73 10.34 8.62
CA ALA A 51 -2.07 11.01 7.37
C ALA A 51 -2.25 10.00 6.22
N VAL A 52 -1.43 8.95 6.17
CA VAL A 52 -1.61 7.85 5.19
C VAL A 52 -2.93 7.12 5.47
N LEU A 53 -3.21 6.78 6.73
CA LEU A 53 -4.46 6.14 7.13
C LEU A 53 -5.68 6.98 6.74
N ARG A 54 -5.65 8.31 6.99
CA ARG A 54 -6.72 9.21 6.56
C ARG A 54 -6.86 9.28 5.04
N ALA A 55 -5.77 9.21 4.29
CA ALA A 55 -5.83 9.17 2.83
C ALA A 55 -6.54 7.89 2.35
N VAL A 56 -6.25 6.74 2.98
CA VAL A 56 -6.94 5.48 2.68
C VAL A 56 -8.42 5.57 3.03
N VAL A 57 -8.74 6.00 4.25
CA VAL A 57 -10.13 6.20 4.72
C VAL A 57 -10.92 7.06 3.74
N LYS A 58 -10.33 8.17 3.29
CA LYS A 58 -10.97 9.07 2.33
C LYS A 58 -11.13 8.46 0.94
N ALA A 59 -10.20 7.61 0.52
CA ALA A 59 -10.21 7.01 -0.81
C ALA A 59 -11.19 5.84 -0.91
N VAL A 60 -11.27 5.01 0.13
CA VAL A 60 -12.16 3.84 0.22
C VAL A 60 -13.54 4.21 0.78
N ASP A 61 -13.68 5.44 1.29
CA ASP A 61 -14.89 5.95 1.97
C ASP A 61 -15.23 5.15 3.24
N PHE A 62 -14.22 4.93 4.08
CA PHE A 62 -14.42 4.23 5.36
C PHE A 62 -15.25 5.06 6.34
N PRO A 63 -16.02 4.38 7.21
CA PRO A 63 -16.93 5.03 8.15
C PRO A 63 -16.22 5.92 9.17
N GLU A 64 -16.98 6.88 9.74
CA GLU A 64 -16.48 7.88 10.69
C GLU A 64 -15.90 7.28 11.98
N TYR A 65 -16.29 6.05 12.33
CA TYR A 65 -15.78 5.30 13.49
C TYR A 65 -14.44 4.60 13.23
N PHE A 66 -13.73 4.94 12.15
CA PHE A 66 -12.39 4.43 11.88
C PHE A 66 -11.45 4.68 13.08
N GLY A 67 -10.99 3.60 13.71
CA GLY A 67 -10.22 3.65 14.95
C GLY A 67 -8.85 4.34 14.87
N GLY A 68 -8.40 4.76 13.68
CA GLY A 68 -7.16 5.53 13.52
C GLY A 68 -5.88 4.73 13.66
N ASN A 69 -5.98 3.40 13.68
CA ASN A 69 -4.87 2.46 13.91
C ASN A 69 -4.75 1.43 12.77
N LEU A 70 -3.62 0.72 12.74
CA LEU A 70 -3.35 -0.35 11.77
C LEU A 70 -4.34 -1.51 11.87
N ASP A 71 -4.75 -1.86 13.09
CA ASP A 71 -5.76 -2.90 13.34
C ASP A 71 -7.13 -2.53 12.75
N ALA A 72 -7.55 -1.27 12.93
CA ALA A 72 -8.77 -0.75 12.31
C ALA A 72 -8.68 -0.71 10.78
N LEU A 73 -7.50 -0.45 10.22
CA LEU A 73 -7.27 -0.55 8.78
C LEU A 73 -7.45 -1.98 8.29
N TYR A 74 -6.84 -2.95 8.97
CA TYR A 74 -6.99 -4.36 8.64
C TYR A 74 -8.47 -4.79 8.64
N ASP A 75 -9.19 -4.49 9.73
CA ASP A 75 -10.60 -4.88 9.89
C ASP A 75 -11.49 -4.27 8.79
N CYS A 76 -11.32 -2.97 8.50
CA CYS A 76 -12.05 -2.29 7.43
C CYS A 76 -11.71 -2.85 6.04
N LEU A 77 -10.44 -3.17 5.78
CA LEU A 77 -10.02 -3.79 4.51
C LEU A 77 -10.65 -5.18 4.35
N CYS A 78 -10.62 -5.99 5.40
CA CYS A 78 -11.23 -7.32 5.40
C CYS A 78 -12.74 -7.24 5.16
N ASP A 79 -13.46 -6.35 5.84
CA ASP A 79 -14.89 -6.13 5.62
C ASP A 79 -15.19 -5.69 4.18
N THR A 80 -14.41 -4.74 3.66
CA THR A 80 -14.54 -4.24 2.28
C THR A 80 -14.28 -5.33 1.24
N VAL A 81 -13.32 -6.22 1.49
CA VAL A 81 -13.05 -7.39 0.64
C VAL A 81 -14.22 -8.37 0.66
N LEU A 82 -14.83 -8.58 1.82
CA LEU A 82 -15.98 -9.47 1.97
C LEU A 82 -17.22 -8.91 1.26
N ASP A 83 -17.43 -7.60 1.33
CA ASP A 83 -18.50 -6.89 0.61
C ASP A 83 -18.30 -6.97 -0.92
N HIS A 84 -17.07 -6.75 -1.39
CA HIS A 84 -16.74 -6.79 -2.82
C HIS A 84 -16.41 -8.20 -3.33
N LYS A 85 -17.46 -8.92 -3.74
CA LYS A 85 -17.38 -10.31 -4.25
C LYS A 85 -16.34 -10.56 -5.35
N GLN A 86 -16.05 -9.57 -6.20
CA GLN A 86 -15.15 -9.72 -7.34
C GLN A 86 -13.69 -9.36 -7.04
N GLY A 87 -13.44 -8.67 -5.92
CA GLY A 87 -12.10 -8.27 -5.47
C GLY A 87 -11.89 -6.76 -5.40
N LEU A 88 -10.82 -6.38 -4.71
CA LEU A 88 -10.46 -5.00 -4.38
C LEU A 88 -9.08 -4.65 -4.95
N PHE A 89 -8.95 -3.45 -5.52
CA PHE A 89 -7.69 -2.88 -5.97
C PHE A 89 -7.43 -1.52 -5.33
N LEU A 90 -6.29 -1.38 -4.66
CA LEU A 90 -5.87 -0.14 -4.00
C LEU A 90 -4.64 0.45 -4.68
N TRP A 91 -4.72 1.70 -5.13
CA TRP A 91 -3.58 2.40 -5.73
C TRP A 91 -3.04 3.46 -4.78
N PHE A 92 -1.88 3.23 -4.17
CA PHE A 92 -1.17 4.22 -3.36
C PHE A 92 -0.31 5.12 -4.25
N HIS A 93 -0.63 6.41 -4.28
CA HIS A 93 0.11 7.40 -5.04
C HIS A 93 1.02 8.23 -4.14
N ASN A 94 2.29 8.38 -4.53
CA ASN A 94 3.27 9.25 -3.87
C ASN A 94 3.53 8.87 -2.39
N LEU A 95 3.66 7.57 -2.09
CA LEU A 95 3.99 7.13 -0.74
C LEU A 95 5.44 7.51 -0.42
N HIS A 96 5.65 8.33 0.62
CA HIS A 96 6.94 8.86 1.03
C HIS A 96 7.78 7.83 1.82
N SER A 97 7.93 6.62 1.27
CA SER A 97 8.64 5.51 1.93
C SER A 97 10.16 5.73 2.06
N GLY A 98 10.69 6.81 1.48
CA GLY A 98 12.10 7.21 1.63
C GLY A 98 12.36 8.13 2.81
N ASP A 99 11.32 8.61 3.51
CA ASP A 99 11.49 9.42 4.71
C ASP A 99 11.74 8.49 5.91
N PRO A 100 12.81 8.67 6.70
CA PRO A 100 13.09 7.81 7.85
C PRO A 100 11.98 7.82 8.90
N ALA A 101 11.23 8.93 9.04
CA ALA A 101 10.08 9.00 9.94
C ALA A 101 8.87 8.23 9.43
N LEU A 102 8.79 7.96 8.12
CA LEU A 102 7.69 7.21 7.50
C LEU A 102 8.10 5.81 7.04
N THR A 103 9.39 5.47 7.06
CA THR A 103 9.89 4.17 6.57
C THR A 103 9.28 3.02 7.38
N GLU A 104 9.32 3.11 8.72
CA GLU A 104 8.77 2.08 9.59
C GLU A 104 7.24 2.03 9.51
N ASP A 105 6.60 3.20 9.52
CA ASP A 105 5.14 3.31 9.38
C ASP A 105 4.65 2.76 8.04
N SER A 106 5.35 3.05 6.94
CA SER A 106 5.04 2.54 5.60
C SER A 106 5.13 1.02 5.57
N LYS A 107 6.19 0.45 6.15
CA LYS A 107 6.33 -1.01 6.26
C LYS A 107 5.17 -1.62 7.03
N ALA A 108 4.77 -1.02 8.16
CA ALA A 108 3.67 -1.51 8.96
C ALA A 108 2.32 -1.47 8.21
N ILE A 109 2.08 -0.41 7.43
CA ILE A 109 0.88 -0.30 6.58
C ILE A 109 0.90 -1.34 5.46
N LEU A 110 2.04 -1.54 4.81
CA LEU A 110 2.20 -2.56 3.77
C LEU A 110 1.99 -3.97 4.34
N GLN A 111 2.49 -4.23 5.54
CA GLN A 111 2.30 -5.51 6.22
C GLN A 111 0.81 -5.77 6.46
N VAL A 112 0.07 -4.79 7.00
CA VAL A 112 -1.39 -4.89 7.15
C VAL A 112 -2.10 -5.15 5.82
N CYS A 113 -1.65 -4.51 4.73
CA CYS A 113 -2.20 -4.77 3.42
C CYS A 113 -1.92 -6.21 2.98
N ASP A 114 -0.72 -6.74 3.24
CA ASP A 114 -0.34 -8.12 2.92
C ASP A 114 -1.17 -9.14 3.72
N ASP A 115 -1.32 -8.92 5.03
CA ASP A 115 -2.21 -9.72 5.89
C ASP A 115 -3.66 -9.71 5.35
N ALA A 116 -4.14 -8.56 4.85
CA ALA A 116 -5.47 -8.45 4.23
C ALA A 116 -5.55 -9.14 2.85
N VAL A 117 -4.45 -9.19 2.09
CA VAL A 117 -4.36 -9.99 0.86
C VAL A 117 -4.48 -11.46 1.16
N GLU A 118 -3.75 -11.95 2.17
CA GLU A 118 -3.83 -13.35 2.59
C GLU A 118 -5.25 -13.69 3.06
N PHE A 119 -5.87 -12.81 3.85
CA PHE A 119 -7.26 -12.96 4.25
C PHE A 119 -8.20 -13.03 3.04
N ALA A 120 -8.03 -12.14 2.05
CA ALA A 120 -8.82 -12.15 0.83
C ALA A 120 -8.66 -13.49 0.08
N ALA A 121 -7.43 -13.95 -0.11
CA ALA A 121 -7.14 -15.20 -0.80
C ALA A 121 -7.78 -16.41 -0.10
N ASN A 122 -7.74 -16.44 1.24
CA ASN A 122 -8.37 -17.48 2.06
C ASN A 122 -9.91 -17.48 1.95
N ASN A 123 -10.52 -16.35 1.64
CA ASN A 123 -11.97 -16.21 1.49
C ASN A 123 -12.46 -16.28 0.03
N GLU A 124 -11.64 -16.82 -0.88
CA GLU A 124 -11.94 -16.88 -2.32
C GLU A 124 -12.20 -15.48 -2.91
N ARG A 125 -11.47 -14.48 -2.42
CA ARG A 125 -11.47 -13.09 -2.89
C ARG A 125 -10.07 -12.71 -3.37
N CYS A 126 -9.99 -11.57 -4.04
CA CYS A 126 -8.72 -11.02 -4.52
C CYS A 126 -8.57 -9.61 -4.00
N LEU A 127 -7.54 -9.35 -3.20
CA LEU A 127 -7.09 -8.00 -2.88
C LEU A 127 -5.74 -7.78 -3.55
N ALA A 128 -5.64 -6.73 -4.34
CA ALA A 128 -4.39 -6.29 -4.95
C ALA A 128 -4.13 -4.84 -4.59
N TYR A 129 -2.88 -4.47 -4.43
CA TYR A 129 -2.53 -3.08 -4.20
C TYR A 129 -1.27 -2.70 -4.96
N ALA A 130 -1.23 -1.49 -5.47
CA ALA A 130 -0.07 -0.93 -6.17
C ALA A 130 0.47 0.25 -5.38
N VAL A 131 1.79 0.36 -5.31
CA VAL A 131 2.45 1.43 -4.57
C VAL A 131 3.36 2.19 -5.51
N VAL A 132 3.03 3.45 -5.73
CA VAL A 132 3.91 4.40 -6.40
C VAL A 132 4.70 5.10 -5.33
N HIS A 133 5.97 4.74 -5.22
CA HIS A 133 6.89 5.48 -4.37
C HIS A 133 7.10 6.87 -4.95
N ALA A 134 6.87 7.89 -4.12
CA ALA A 134 7.43 9.21 -4.35
C ALA A 134 8.94 8.99 -4.46
N GLY A 135 9.52 9.23 -5.64
CA GLY A 135 10.87 8.78 -6.00
C GLY A 135 11.86 8.90 -4.83
N LYS A 136 12.66 7.86 -4.63
CA LYS A 136 13.77 7.85 -3.68
C LYS A 136 14.55 9.17 -3.79
N HIS A 137 14.78 9.85 -2.66
CA HIS A 137 16.15 10.30 -2.44
C HIS A 137 17.02 9.04 -2.58
N PRO A 138 18.06 9.06 -3.44
CA PRO A 138 18.80 7.86 -3.85
C PRO A 138 19.22 7.02 -2.64
N ASP A 139 19.18 5.70 -2.80
CA ASP A 139 19.68 4.70 -1.84
C ASP A 139 20.88 5.20 -1.01
N PRO A 140 20.88 5.13 0.33
CA PRO A 140 22.11 4.74 0.99
C PRO A 140 22.33 3.26 0.63
N GLU A 141 23.40 3.01 -0.10
CA GLU A 141 23.87 1.69 -0.50
C GLU A 141 23.87 0.73 0.70
N PRO A 142 23.45 -0.54 0.53
CA PRO A 142 23.48 -1.53 1.61
C PRO A 142 24.92 -1.87 1.96
N GLY A 143 25.49 -1.25 3.01
CA GLY A 143 26.86 -1.60 3.39
C GLY A 143 27.61 -0.74 4.39
N VAL A 144 26.97 -0.12 5.39
CA VAL A 144 27.73 0.37 6.55
C VAL A 144 27.04 0.00 7.85
N GLU A 145 27.66 -0.96 8.51
CA GLU A 145 27.42 -1.43 9.87
C GLU A 145 27.26 -0.25 10.83
N PRO A 146 26.40 -0.34 11.86
CA PRO A 146 26.28 0.71 12.85
C PRO A 146 27.63 0.87 13.56
N THR A 147 28.29 2.01 13.32
CA THR A 147 29.50 2.34 14.08
C THR A 147 29.06 2.52 15.54
N PRO A 148 29.58 1.72 16.49
CA PRO A 148 29.33 1.99 17.90
C PRO A 148 29.90 3.38 18.23
N TYR A 149 29.14 4.16 18.98
CA TYR A 149 29.59 5.42 19.57
C TYR A 149 30.84 5.16 20.43
N SER A 150 32.02 5.31 19.85
CA SER A 150 33.23 5.63 20.59
C SER A 150 33.18 7.11 20.94
N GLY A 151 32.49 7.43 22.03
CA GLY A 151 32.73 8.66 22.78
C GLY A 151 33.99 8.46 23.61
N GLY A 152 35.13 8.83 23.04
CA GLY A 152 36.35 9.05 23.81
C GLY A 152 36.34 10.42 24.47
N ALA A 153 37.23 10.54 25.46
CA ALA A 153 37.76 11.74 26.10
C ALA A 153 36.88 12.41 27.18
N GLU A 154 37.39 12.89 28.31
CA GLU A 154 38.73 12.96 28.93
C GLU A 154 38.50 13.64 30.29
N ALA A 155 39.11 13.14 31.37
CA ALA A 155 39.64 13.90 32.51
C ALA A 155 40.47 12.98 33.40
#